data_AF-A0A0F9DDB0-F1
#
_entry.id   AF-A0A0F9DDB0-F1
#
_cell.length_a   1.000
_cell.length_b   1.000
_cell.length_c   1.000
_cell.angle_alpha   90.00
_cell.angle_beta   90.00
_cell.angle_gamma   90.00
#
_symmetry.space_group_name_H-M   'P 1'
#
loop_
_entity.id
_entity.type
_entity.pdbx_description
1 polymer ?
#
loop_
_entity_poly.entity_id
_entity_poly.type
_entity_poly.pdbx_seq_one_letter_code
_entity_poly.pdbx_strand_id
1 'polypeptide(L)'
;MVGLRRRHLVAALNPNSAVTISATATLTAEVHANRPLYLSGTTAQTYTLPLATGSGNTYTFHVLETNESNLFAINAAGSDEFNGMIMATDADAETEGPGWPALAADNFSVVTIGDTTRGLLGSWVQFRDVASGVYFVSGQTAASGSEATPFT
;
A
#
# COMPACT_ATOMS: atom_id res chain seq x y z
N MET A 1 24.12 -22.42 -14.88
CA MET A 1 22.83 -21.84 -14.45
C MET A 1 22.33 -22.69 -13.29
N VAL A 2 22.44 -22.17 -12.08
CA VAL A 2 22.27 -22.89 -10.81
C VAL A 2 20.78 -23.01 -10.48
N GLY A 3 20.37 -24.17 -9.98
CA GLY A 3 18.98 -24.61 -9.89
C GLY A 3 18.05 -23.71 -9.07
N LEU A 4 17.23 -22.92 -9.76
CA LEU A 4 15.95 -22.48 -9.21
C LEU A 4 15.06 -23.72 -9.08
N ARG A 5 14.76 -24.13 -7.84
CA ARG A 5 13.85 -25.24 -7.58
C ARG A 5 12.48 -24.92 -8.18
N ARG A 6 11.81 -25.90 -8.80
CA ARG A 6 10.52 -25.78 -9.53
C ARG A 6 9.48 -24.88 -8.85
N ARG A 7 9.42 -24.85 -7.51
CA ARG A 7 8.52 -23.96 -6.74
C ARG A 7 8.81 -22.46 -6.91
N HIS A 8 10.07 -22.05 -7.02
CA HIS A 8 10.44 -20.65 -7.31
C HIS A 8 10.13 -20.29 -8.77
N LEU A 9 10.23 -21.25 -9.68
CA LEU A 9 9.92 -21.07 -11.09
C LEU A 9 8.39 -20.95 -11.31
N VAL A 10 7.57 -21.69 -10.57
CA VAL A 10 6.10 -21.58 -10.62
C VAL A 10 5.58 -20.25 -10.07
N ALA A 11 6.19 -19.73 -8.99
CA ALA A 11 5.86 -18.39 -8.49
C ALA A 11 6.30 -17.28 -9.46
N ALA A 12 7.48 -17.42 -10.07
CA ALA A 12 7.97 -16.49 -11.09
C ALA A 12 7.17 -16.56 -12.42
N LEU A 13 6.58 -17.71 -12.73
CA LEU A 13 5.73 -17.91 -13.92
C LEU A 13 4.26 -17.54 -13.70
N ASN A 14 3.83 -17.31 -12.45
CA ASN A 14 2.49 -16.80 -12.16
C ASN A 14 2.57 -15.30 -11.89
N PRO A 15 2.39 -14.45 -12.92
CA PRO A 15 2.47 -12.99 -12.78
C PRO A 15 1.41 -12.42 -11.83
N ASN A 16 0.42 -13.22 -11.40
CA ASN A 16 -0.62 -12.81 -10.46
C ASN A 16 -0.47 -13.41 -9.05
N SER A 17 0.62 -14.13 -8.77
CA SER A 17 0.84 -14.68 -7.43
C SER A 17 1.10 -13.57 -6.41
N ALA A 18 0.47 -13.64 -5.24
CA ALA A 18 0.68 -12.67 -4.17
C ALA A 18 2.14 -12.66 -3.68
N VAL A 19 2.61 -11.50 -3.24
CA VAL A 19 3.94 -11.28 -2.67
C VAL A 19 3.79 -10.85 -1.23
N THR A 20 4.33 -11.61 -0.29
CA THR A 20 4.44 -11.18 1.11
C THR A 20 5.69 -10.35 1.29
N ILE A 21 5.52 -9.15 1.86
CA ILE A 21 6.61 -8.25 2.22
C ILE A 21 6.65 -8.16 3.74
N SER A 22 7.81 -8.48 4.31
CA SER A 22 7.98 -8.64 5.76
C SER A 22 9.10 -7.78 6.35
N ALA A 23 9.65 -6.88 5.54
CA ALA A 23 10.67 -5.91 5.92
C ALA A 23 10.60 -4.69 5.00
N THR A 24 11.18 -3.57 5.47
CA THR A 24 11.41 -2.37 4.67
C THR A 24 12.05 -2.72 3.32
N ALA A 25 11.49 -2.19 2.23
CA ALA A 25 11.92 -2.54 0.89
C ALA A 25 11.68 -1.39 -0.11
N THR A 26 12.55 -1.29 -1.11
CA THR A 26 12.27 -0.53 -2.33
C THR A 26 11.65 -1.49 -3.34
N LEU A 27 10.46 -1.15 -3.81
CA LEU A 27 9.72 -1.96 -4.76
C LEU A 27 10.23 -1.74 -6.17
N THR A 28 10.02 -2.74 -7.00
CA THR A 28 10.36 -2.74 -8.42
C THR A 28 9.18 -3.25 -9.24
N ALA A 29 9.02 -2.71 -10.45
CA ALA A 29 7.93 -3.12 -11.32
C ALA A 29 7.99 -4.62 -11.67
N GLU A 30 9.20 -5.14 -11.94
CA GLU A 30 9.41 -6.55 -12.30
C GLU A 30 8.88 -7.54 -11.24
N VAL A 31 9.05 -7.21 -9.96
CA VAL A 31 8.70 -8.12 -8.87
C VAL A 31 7.31 -7.82 -8.30
N HIS A 32 6.87 -6.55 -8.27
CA HIS A 32 5.74 -6.14 -7.45
C HIS A 32 4.55 -5.56 -8.23
N ALA A 33 4.75 -5.09 -9.46
CA ALA A 33 3.66 -4.47 -10.20
C ALA A 33 2.56 -5.49 -10.51
N ASN A 34 1.32 -5.03 -10.41
CA ASN A 34 0.08 -5.74 -10.74
C ASN A 34 -0.13 -7.03 -9.93
N ARG A 35 0.47 -7.09 -8.74
CA ARG A 35 0.38 -8.22 -7.81
C ARG A 35 -0.18 -7.77 -6.46
N PRO A 36 -0.92 -8.63 -5.75
CA PRO A 36 -1.26 -8.36 -4.35
C PRO A 36 0.00 -8.37 -3.49
N LEU A 37 0.22 -7.29 -2.74
CA LEU A 37 1.33 -7.12 -1.81
C LEU A 37 0.79 -7.27 -0.39
N TYR A 38 1.21 -8.32 0.30
CA TYR A 38 0.75 -8.64 1.63
C TYR A 38 1.73 -8.12 2.67
N LEU A 39 1.27 -7.16 3.46
CA LEU A 39 2.03 -6.57 4.53
C LEU A 39 2.04 -7.50 5.74
N SER A 40 3.23 -7.84 6.20
CA SER A 40 3.44 -8.71 7.35
C SER A 40 4.55 -8.19 8.25
N GLY A 41 4.44 -8.43 9.55
CA GLY A 41 5.51 -8.17 10.50
C GLY A 41 5.09 -7.31 11.69
N THR A 42 5.93 -7.35 12.71
CA THR A 42 5.63 -6.84 14.05
C THR A 42 6.30 -5.49 14.35
N THR A 43 6.99 -4.89 13.38
CA THR A 43 7.72 -3.62 13.52
C THR A 43 7.31 -2.64 12.42
N ALA A 44 7.64 -1.36 12.61
CA ALA A 44 7.42 -0.35 11.57
C ALA A 44 8.27 -0.68 10.33
N GLN A 45 7.67 -0.55 9.16
CA GLN A 45 8.33 -0.85 7.88
C GLN A 45 7.98 0.19 6.84
N THR A 46 8.91 0.46 5.95
CA THR A 46 8.75 1.43 4.87
C THR A 46 8.87 0.74 3.51
N TYR A 47 7.93 1.01 2.62
CA TYR A 47 7.88 0.47 1.28
C TYR A 47 7.97 1.63 0.29
N THR A 48 9.09 1.76 -0.40
CA THR A 48 9.27 2.82 -1.40
C THR A 48 8.77 2.33 -2.76
N LEU A 49 7.77 3.00 -3.32
CA LEU A 49 7.30 2.75 -4.69
C LEU A 49 8.39 3.10 -5.71
N PRO A 50 8.37 2.52 -6.92
CA PRO A 50 9.19 3.02 -8.02
C PRO A 50 8.86 4.47 -8.38
N LEU A 51 9.68 5.10 -9.21
CA LEU A 51 9.33 6.41 -9.76
C LEU A 51 8.10 6.29 -10.68
N ALA A 52 7.16 7.22 -10.51
CA ALA A 52 5.99 7.38 -11.35
C ALA A 52 6.40 7.90 -12.73
N THR A 53 6.07 7.15 -13.77
CA THR A 53 6.42 7.47 -15.16
C THR A 53 5.19 7.53 -16.08
N GLY A 54 4.00 7.28 -15.54
CA GLY A 54 2.78 7.04 -16.29
C GLY A 54 2.67 5.62 -16.85
N SER A 55 3.33 4.64 -16.23
CA SER A 55 3.40 3.25 -16.75
C SER A 55 2.07 2.49 -16.66
N GLY A 56 1.11 2.94 -15.84
CA GLY A 56 -0.12 2.22 -15.57
C GLY A 56 0.02 1.08 -14.56
N ASN A 57 1.22 0.81 -14.05
CA ASN A 57 1.47 -0.23 -13.05
C ASN A 57 0.70 0.04 -11.75
N THR A 58 0.17 -1.03 -11.17
CA THR A 58 -0.57 -0.98 -9.91
C THR A 58 0.19 -1.68 -8.79
N TYR A 59 0.13 -1.14 -7.58
CA TYR A 59 0.71 -1.73 -6.37
C TYR A 59 -0.38 -1.73 -5.30
N THR A 60 -0.93 -2.91 -5.01
CA THR A 60 -2.05 -3.04 -4.06
C THR A 60 -1.54 -3.70 -2.79
N PHE A 61 -1.56 -2.95 -1.70
CA PHE A 61 -1.12 -3.41 -0.39
C PHE A 61 -2.33 -3.85 0.44
N HIS A 62 -2.23 -5.02 1.06
CA HIS A 62 -3.22 -5.53 2.00
C HIS A 62 -2.60 -5.73 3.37
N VAL A 63 -3.30 -5.27 4.41
CA VAL A 63 -2.94 -5.49 5.80
C VAL A 63 -3.37 -6.91 6.19
N LEU A 64 -2.40 -7.80 6.47
CA LEU A 64 -2.66 -9.16 6.97
C LEU A 64 -2.52 -9.31 8.48
N GLU A 65 -2.09 -8.27 9.16
CA GLU A 65 -1.97 -8.24 10.62
C GLU A 65 -2.14 -6.80 11.09
N THR A 66 -3.06 -6.56 12.03
CA THR A 66 -3.15 -5.27 12.72
C THR A 66 -1.96 -5.14 13.66
N ASN A 67 -1.22 -4.06 13.55
CA ASN A 67 -0.10 -3.76 14.43
C ASN A 67 -0.37 -2.46 15.19
N GLU A 68 -0.81 -2.58 16.45
CA GLU A 68 -1.30 -1.48 17.28
C GLU A 68 -0.26 -0.40 17.60
N SER A 69 1.03 -0.63 17.31
CA SER A 69 2.11 0.35 17.59
C SER A 69 3.06 0.58 16.42
N ASN A 70 2.85 -0.08 15.29
CA ASN A 70 3.75 0.06 14.15
C ASN A 70 2.98 0.24 12.85
N LEU A 71 3.34 1.30 12.15
CA LEU A 71 2.75 1.62 10.85
C LEU A 71 3.57 1.00 9.73
N PHE A 72 2.86 0.59 8.69
CA PHE A 72 3.41 0.37 7.38
C PHE A 72 3.33 1.68 6.59
N ALA A 73 4.49 2.25 6.28
CA ALA A 73 4.59 3.45 5.47
C ALA A 73 4.82 3.07 4.00
N ILE A 74 3.97 3.53 3.10
CA ILE A 74 4.16 3.44 1.66
C ILE A 74 4.60 4.82 1.18
N ASN A 75 5.82 4.90 0.68
CA ASN A 75 6.45 6.16 0.30
C ASN A 75 6.51 6.28 -1.22
N ALA A 76 6.19 7.46 -1.73
CA ALA A 76 6.57 7.89 -3.05
C ALA A 76 8.11 7.97 -3.17
N ALA A 77 8.63 7.74 -4.37
CA ALA A 77 10.05 7.97 -4.65
C ALA A 77 10.26 9.41 -5.13
N GLY A 78 11.43 9.97 -4.85
CA GLY A 78 11.80 11.30 -5.34
C GLY A 78 10.82 12.39 -4.88
N SER A 79 10.22 13.08 -5.85
CA SER A 79 9.22 14.14 -5.64
C SER A 79 7.83 13.74 -6.14
N ASP A 80 7.57 12.44 -6.29
CA ASP A 80 6.28 11.97 -6.75
C ASP A 80 5.22 12.20 -5.67
N GLU A 81 3.98 12.46 -6.10
CA GLU A 81 2.86 12.77 -5.22
C GLU A 81 1.71 11.77 -5.36
N PHE A 82 0.84 11.78 -4.36
CA PHE A 82 -0.35 10.96 -4.27
C PHE A 82 -1.61 11.79 -4.49
N ASN A 83 -2.42 11.36 -5.47
CA ASN A 83 -3.69 11.97 -5.82
C ASN A 83 -4.82 10.93 -5.78
N GLY A 84 -5.98 11.25 -5.24
CA GLY A 84 -7.11 10.32 -5.15
C GLY A 84 -7.82 10.37 -3.80
N MET A 85 -8.19 9.22 -3.24
CA MET A 85 -8.81 9.16 -1.91
C MET A 85 -8.71 7.78 -1.26
N ILE A 86 -8.71 7.74 0.07
CA ILE A 86 -8.92 6.52 0.85
C ILE A 86 -10.20 6.70 1.66
N MET A 87 -11.06 5.67 1.65
CA MET A 87 -12.27 5.64 2.45
C MET A 87 -12.06 4.77 3.69
N ALA A 88 -12.53 5.20 4.85
CA ALA A 88 -12.63 4.39 6.05
C ALA A 88 -14.07 3.96 6.33
N THR A 89 -14.18 2.88 7.09
CA THR A 89 -15.39 2.50 7.81
C THR A 89 -15.02 2.35 9.28
N ASP A 90 -15.91 2.78 10.18
CA ASP A 90 -15.77 2.52 11.60
C ASP A 90 -15.91 1.00 11.81
N ALA A 91 -14.92 0.36 12.40
CA ALA A 91 -14.90 -1.07 12.64
C ALA A 91 -15.79 -1.48 13.84
N ASP A 92 -16.11 -0.52 14.71
CA ASP A 92 -16.93 -0.73 15.91
C ASP A 92 -18.40 -0.34 15.69
N ALA A 93 -18.73 0.24 14.54
CA ALA A 93 -20.08 0.63 14.18
C ALA A 93 -20.37 0.43 12.69
N GLU A 94 -21.58 -0.03 12.36
CA GLU A 94 -22.05 -0.22 10.97
C GLU A 94 -22.41 1.12 10.29
N THR A 95 -21.63 2.18 10.54
CA THR A 95 -21.87 3.56 10.10
C THR A 95 -20.73 4.10 9.23
N GLU A 96 -21.01 5.22 8.54
CA GLU A 96 -20.06 5.87 7.64
C GLU A 96 -18.79 6.33 8.39
N GLY A 97 -17.63 5.87 7.93
CA GLY A 97 -16.33 6.40 8.32
C GLY A 97 -15.89 7.56 7.43
N PRO A 98 -14.80 8.26 7.79
CA PRO A 98 -14.29 9.39 7.02
C PRO A 98 -13.75 8.98 5.64
N GLY A 99 -13.83 9.90 4.68
CA GLY A 99 -13.11 9.83 3.40
C GLY A 99 -12.01 10.89 3.37
N TRP A 100 -10.78 10.49 3.07
CA TRP A 100 -9.64 11.39 2.98
C TRP A 100 -9.23 11.57 1.51
N PRO A 101 -9.52 12.74 0.91
CA PRO A 101 -9.00 13.06 -0.41
C PRO A 101 -7.52 13.42 -0.32
N ALA A 102 -6.75 13.00 -1.33
CA ALA A 102 -5.40 13.48 -1.60
C ALA A 102 -5.48 14.30 -2.90
N LEU A 103 -5.38 15.62 -2.79
CA LEU A 103 -5.47 16.51 -3.94
C LEU A 103 -4.06 16.94 -4.37
N ALA A 104 -3.90 17.25 -5.65
CA ALA A 104 -2.59 17.62 -6.24
C ALA A 104 -1.93 18.85 -5.58
N ALA A 105 -2.67 19.66 -4.81
CA ALA A 105 -2.09 20.79 -4.09
C ALA A 105 -1.50 20.41 -2.72
N ASP A 106 -1.83 19.22 -2.21
CA ASP A 106 -1.45 18.79 -0.86
C ASP A 106 -0.01 18.23 -0.82
N ASN A 107 0.53 17.80 -1.97
CA ASN A 107 1.87 17.21 -2.11
C ASN A 107 2.10 16.00 -1.18
N PHE A 108 1.05 15.23 -0.89
CA PHE A 108 1.18 14.02 -0.07
C PHE A 108 2.11 13.02 -0.75
N SER A 109 3.03 12.45 0.04
CA SER A 109 4.07 11.55 -0.47
C SER A 109 4.20 10.27 0.34
N VAL A 110 3.47 10.16 1.44
CA VAL A 110 3.45 8.97 2.28
C VAL A 110 2.01 8.60 2.64
N VAL A 111 1.72 7.30 2.59
CA VAL A 111 0.50 6.70 3.15
C VAL A 111 0.89 5.76 4.28
N THR A 112 0.28 5.92 5.43
CA THR A 112 0.50 5.06 6.61
C THR A 112 -0.74 4.24 6.93
N ILE A 113 -0.59 2.92 7.04
CA ILE A 113 -1.67 1.98 7.36
C ILE A 113 -1.19 0.88 8.31
N GLY A 114 -2.11 0.10 8.87
CA GLY A 114 -1.81 -1.10 9.65
C GLY A 114 -2.04 -0.98 11.15
N ASP A 115 -2.39 0.21 11.65
CA ASP A 115 -2.79 0.41 13.05
C ASP A 115 -4.33 0.44 13.20
N THR A 116 -4.82 0.69 14.42
CA THR A 116 -6.25 0.77 14.71
C THR A 116 -6.94 1.98 14.09
N THR A 117 -6.21 3.07 13.79
CA THR A 117 -6.79 4.36 13.36
C THR A 117 -6.72 4.59 11.85
N ARG A 118 -5.88 3.82 11.15
CA ARG A 118 -5.55 3.96 9.72
C ARG A 118 -5.67 2.65 8.94
N GLY A 119 -6.15 1.57 9.55
CA GLY A 119 -6.49 0.35 8.84
C GLY A 119 -6.08 -0.93 9.58
N LEU A 120 -7.09 -1.61 10.11
CA LEU A 120 -7.00 -2.97 10.68
C LEU A 120 -6.78 -4.03 9.59
N LEU A 121 -6.57 -5.27 10.04
CA LEU A 121 -6.64 -6.49 9.23
C LEU A 121 -7.80 -6.44 8.20
N GLY A 122 -7.48 -6.72 6.94
CA GLY A 122 -8.44 -6.69 5.84
C GLY A 122 -8.51 -5.35 5.08
N SER A 123 -7.92 -4.29 5.63
CA SER A 123 -7.74 -3.02 4.93
C SER A 123 -6.80 -3.16 3.74
N TRP A 124 -7.01 -2.32 2.73
CA TRP A 124 -6.15 -2.28 1.54
C TRP A 124 -6.04 -0.87 0.95
N VAL A 125 -4.89 -0.62 0.31
CA VAL A 125 -4.63 0.61 -0.46
C VAL A 125 -3.92 0.25 -1.75
N GLN A 126 -4.36 0.83 -2.85
CA GLN A 126 -3.79 0.70 -4.19
C GLN A 126 -3.17 2.01 -4.66
N PHE A 127 -2.01 1.89 -5.29
CA PHE A 127 -1.30 2.97 -5.96
C PHE A 127 -1.17 2.61 -7.43
N ARG A 128 -1.69 3.46 -8.32
CA ARG A 128 -1.59 3.31 -9.76
C ARG A 128 -0.72 4.41 -10.33
N ASP A 129 0.34 4.04 -11.04
CA ASP A 129 1.18 4.99 -11.76
C ASP A 129 0.38 5.58 -12.94
N VAL A 130 -0.01 6.85 -12.88
CA VAL A 130 -0.93 7.47 -13.85
C VAL A 130 -0.27 8.55 -14.71
N ALA A 131 0.76 9.22 -14.21
CA ALA A 131 1.53 10.20 -14.95
C ALA A 131 2.94 10.31 -14.36
N SER A 132 3.85 10.98 -15.07
CA SER A 132 5.16 11.32 -14.50
C SER A 132 4.96 12.10 -13.20
N GLY A 133 5.55 11.63 -12.11
CA GLY A 133 5.43 12.27 -10.80
C GLY A 133 4.12 12.03 -10.06
N VAL A 134 3.19 11.24 -10.58
CA VAL A 134 1.85 11.10 -9.96
C VAL A 134 1.40 9.64 -9.87
N TYR A 135 1.09 9.23 -8.64
CA TYR A 135 0.34 8.02 -8.36
C TYR A 135 -1.11 8.35 -8.01
N PHE A 136 -2.05 7.67 -8.68
CA PHE A 136 -3.45 7.66 -8.26
C PHE A 136 -3.64 6.68 -7.11
N VAL A 137 -4.22 7.12 -6.00
CA VAL A 137 -4.44 6.35 -4.78
C VAL A 137 -5.91 6.07 -4.57
N SER A 138 -6.24 4.81 -4.31
CA SER A 138 -7.56 4.35 -3.89
C SER A 138 -7.45 3.31 -2.79
N GLY A 139 -8.40 3.26 -1.86
CA GLY A 139 -8.34 2.27 -0.79
C GLY A 139 -9.58 2.21 0.07
N GLN A 140 -9.71 1.12 0.81
CA GLN A 140 -10.71 0.95 1.85
C GLN A 140 -10.02 0.45 3.12
N THR A 141 -10.29 1.14 4.23
CA THR A 141 -9.72 0.84 5.52
C THR A 141 -10.81 0.63 6.56
N ALA A 142 -10.60 -0.29 7.49
CA ALA A 142 -11.40 -0.40 8.70
C ALA A 142 -10.60 0.23 9.83
N ALA A 143 -11.17 1.22 10.53
CA ALA A 143 -10.50 1.94 11.61
C ALA A 143 -11.41 2.02 12.84
N SER A 144 -10.84 2.27 14.02
CA SER A 144 -11.54 2.26 15.31
C SER A 144 -10.93 3.28 16.28
N GLY A 145 -11.68 3.64 17.31
CA GLY A 145 -11.27 4.54 18.38
C GLY A 145 -11.26 6.03 17.98
N SER A 146 -10.33 6.44 17.13
CA SER A 146 -10.27 7.78 16.55
C SER A 146 -9.53 7.72 15.24
N GLU A 147 -10.28 7.70 14.14
CA GLU A 147 -9.74 7.57 12.80
C GLU A 147 -8.82 8.74 12.47
N ALA A 148 -7.69 8.42 11.84
CA ALA A 148 -6.68 9.40 11.47
C ALA A 148 -6.45 9.34 9.96
N THR A 149 -6.10 10.49 9.36
CA THR A 149 -5.71 10.51 7.95
C THR A 149 -4.52 9.55 7.73
N PRO A 150 -4.58 8.68 6.71
CA PRO A 150 -3.43 7.89 6.28
C PRO A 150 -2.37 8.73 5.55
N PHE A 151 -2.76 9.89 4.99
CA PHE A 151 -1.89 10.72 4.14
C PHE A 151 -1.03 11.70 4.94
N THR A 152 0.25 11.80 4.55
CA THR A 152 1.24 12.77 5.03
C THR A 152 2.18 13.24 3.93
#